data_AF-S9V535-F1
#
_entry.id   AF-S9V535-F1
#
_cell.length_a   1.000
_cell.length_b   1.000
_cell.length_c   1.000
_cell.angle_alpha   90.00
_cell.angle_beta   90.00
_cell.angle_gamma   90.00
#
_symmetry.space_group_name_H-M   'P 1'
#
loop_
_entity.id
_entity.type
_entity.pdbx_description
1 polymer ?
#
loop_
_entity_poly.entity_id
_entity_poly.type
_entity_poly.pdbx_seq_one_letter_code
_entity_poly.pdbx_strand_id
1 'polypeptide(L)'
;MPIFLQELVAIYPLINSKDQMMGKRDAHRVSNMITLIHTIALHDGSRKQLLDSQICLFLYPLLRAPPNERNDVIRLTVLGVIGALLRYDDQQVISYLLNSEMFPLCLDIMEAPMDTSSNEQQNDLPKVLAAYVVHKLLTSEHGLAYACHHPDRFTAIAKVLHTCVSRKDAKGKHICSSRLLRHTIRCYLRLADNPQVSPLLPSMLPEELKNSTFKEFLESDAALKNSLLQLLVKVGDMGARRIVESERAK
;
A
#
# COMPACT_ATOMS: atom_id res chain seq x y z
N MET A 1 -15.15 -5.25 -23.74
CA MET A 1 -13.88 -4.54 -23.45
C MET A 1 -13.76 -3.17 -24.13
N PRO A 2 -14.10 -2.96 -25.41
CA PRO A 2 -13.93 -1.64 -26.06
C PRO A 2 -14.69 -0.50 -25.39
N ILE A 3 -15.94 -0.76 -24.97
CA ILE A 3 -16.77 0.21 -24.22
C ILE A 3 -16.08 0.62 -22.92
N PHE A 4 -15.46 -0.31 -22.20
CA PHE A 4 -14.72 -0.01 -20.98
C PHE A 4 -13.54 0.92 -21.21
N LEU A 5 -12.76 0.69 -22.27
CA LEU A 5 -11.64 1.56 -22.61
C LEU A 5 -12.10 2.96 -23.02
N GLN A 6 -13.18 3.05 -23.81
CA GLN A 6 -13.74 4.34 -24.20
C GLN A 6 -14.19 5.14 -22.97
N GLU A 7 -14.87 4.50 -22.03
CA GLU A 7 -15.29 5.13 -20.77
C GLU A 7 -14.08 5.55 -19.93
N LEU A 8 -13.02 4.73 -19.83
CA LEU A 8 -11.81 5.08 -19.08
C LEU A 8 -11.07 6.28 -19.67
N VAL A 9 -10.84 6.25 -20.98
CA VAL A 9 -10.06 7.28 -21.68
C VAL A 9 -10.78 8.64 -21.66
N ALA A 10 -12.12 8.64 -21.70
CA ALA A 10 -12.92 9.86 -21.65
C ALA A 10 -12.71 10.69 -20.37
N ILE A 11 -12.24 10.07 -19.27
CA ILE A 11 -12.09 10.73 -17.96
C ILE A 11 -10.69 11.32 -17.80
N TYR A 12 -9.69 10.86 -18.57
CA TYR A 12 -8.31 11.31 -18.41
C TYR A 12 -8.12 12.84 -18.45
N PRO A 13 -8.85 13.61 -19.28
CA PRO A 13 -8.78 15.06 -19.23
C PRO A 13 -9.32 15.63 -17.91
N LEU A 14 -10.33 14.99 -17.31
CA LEU A 14 -11.04 15.47 -16.11
C LEU A 14 -10.27 15.18 -14.81
N ILE A 15 -9.46 14.12 -14.77
CA ILE A 15 -8.65 13.79 -13.57
C ILE A 15 -7.42 14.67 -13.42
N ASN A 16 -6.87 15.18 -14.54
CA ASN A 16 -5.61 15.95 -14.56
C ASN A 16 -5.83 17.46 -14.67
N SER A 17 -7.05 17.91 -15.00
CA SER A 17 -7.36 19.33 -15.07
C SER A 17 -7.40 19.93 -13.66
N LYS A 18 -6.58 20.96 -13.43
CA LYS A 18 -6.63 21.77 -12.20
C LYS A 18 -7.85 22.69 -12.17
N ASP A 19 -8.36 23.06 -13.35
CA ASP A 19 -9.41 24.06 -13.52
C ASP A 19 -10.82 23.47 -13.64
N GLN A 20 -10.93 22.19 -14.02
CA GLN A 20 -12.20 21.50 -14.20
C GLN A 20 -12.30 20.30 -13.24
N MET A 21 -12.96 20.51 -12.10
CA MET A 21 -13.22 19.41 -11.18
C MET A 21 -14.21 18.42 -11.77
N MET A 22 -13.78 17.16 -11.96
CA MET A 22 -14.63 16.04 -12.34
C MET A 22 -15.92 15.99 -11.52
N GLY A 23 -17.09 16.02 -12.16
CA GLY A 23 -18.38 16.03 -11.46
C GLY A 23 -18.63 14.75 -10.65
N LYS A 24 -19.51 14.83 -9.64
CA LYS A 24 -19.91 13.64 -8.84
C LYS A 24 -20.46 12.51 -9.73
N ARG A 25 -21.25 12.87 -10.74
CA ARG A 25 -21.85 11.92 -11.69
C ARG A 25 -20.78 11.15 -12.46
N ASP A 26 -19.75 11.86 -12.94
CA ASP A 26 -18.66 11.23 -13.68
C ASP A 26 -17.89 10.31 -12.75
N ALA A 27 -17.45 10.78 -11.58
CA ALA A 27 -16.75 9.94 -10.59
C ALA A 27 -17.52 8.64 -10.25
N HIS A 28 -18.85 8.71 -10.08
CA HIS A 28 -19.68 7.52 -9.87
C HIS A 28 -19.73 6.59 -11.10
N ARG A 29 -19.91 7.14 -12.30
CA ARG A 29 -19.95 6.36 -13.55
C ARG A 29 -18.65 5.57 -13.74
N VAL A 30 -17.52 6.23 -13.53
CA VAL A 30 -16.18 5.64 -13.60
C VAL A 30 -16.00 4.56 -12.56
N SER A 31 -16.39 4.83 -11.31
CA SER A 31 -16.27 3.85 -10.23
C SER A 31 -17.13 2.61 -10.49
N ASN A 32 -18.34 2.76 -11.02
CA ASN A 32 -19.19 1.64 -11.43
C ASN A 32 -18.54 0.81 -12.55
N MET A 33 -17.96 1.50 -13.54
CA MET A 33 -17.24 0.85 -14.63
C MET A 33 -16.02 0.05 -14.12
N ILE A 34 -15.22 0.63 -13.22
CA ILE A 34 -14.07 -0.07 -12.62
C ILE A 34 -14.54 -1.24 -11.74
N THR A 35 -15.70 -1.12 -11.09
CA THR A 35 -16.32 -2.22 -10.33
C THR A 35 -16.67 -3.40 -11.23
N LEU A 36 -17.09 -3.17 -12.48
CA LEU A 36 -17.27 -4.25 -13.46
C LEU A 36 -15.93 -4.89 -13.86
N ILE A 37 -14.84 -4.13 -13.94
CA ILE A 37 -13.51 -4.73 -14.11
C ILE A 37 -13.12 -5.56 -12.89
N HIS A 38 -13.47 -5.11 -11.68
CA HIS A 38 -13.24 -5.85 -10.44
C HIS A 38 -13.93 -7.22 -10.49
N THR A 39 -15.20 -7.30 -10.91
CA THR A 39 -15.92 -8.58 -11.00
C THR A 39 -15.27 -9.53 -12.00
N ILE A 40 -14.76 -9.02 -13.13
CA ILE A 40 -13.99 -9.81 -14.11
C ILE A 40 -12.67 -10.31 -13.50
N ALA A 41 -11.98 -9.49 -12.70
CA ALA A 41 -10.75 -9.86 -12.00
C ALA A 41 -10.96 -10.95 -10.95
N LEU A 42 -12.12 -10.96 -10.28
CA LEU A 42 -12.49 -11.99 -9.30
C LEU A 42 -12.83 -13.33 -9.95
N HIS A 43 -13.32 -13.35 -11.19
CA HIS A 43 -13.73 -14.57 -11.86
C HIS A 43 -12.53 -15.33 -12.45
N ASP A 44 -12.33 -16.58 -12.02
CA ASP A 44 -11.16 -17.40 -12.36
C ASP A 44 -11.01 -17.63 -13.88
N GLY A 45 -12.13 -17.84 -14.60
CA GLY A 45 -12.10 -18.10 -16.04
C GLY A 45 -11.73 -16.90 -16.91
N SER A 46 -11.89 -15.67 -16.41
CA SER A 46 -11.64 -14.43 -17.16
C SER A 46 -10.43 -13.64 -16.68
N ARG A 47 -9.91 -13.92 -15.48
CA ARG A 47 -8.77 -13.21 -14.91
C ARG A 47 -7.54 -13.20 -15.81
N LYS A 48 -7.20 -14.35 -16.40
CA LYS A 48 -6.05 -14.46 -17.31
C LYS A 48 -6.25 -13.59 -18.56
N GLN A 49 -7.42 -13.65 -19.17
CA GLN A 49 -7.76 -12.83 -20.34
C GLN A 49 -7.72 -11.33 -20.00
N LEU A 50 -8.12 -10.95 -18.78
CA LEU A 50 -8.02 -9.58 -18.30
C LEU A 50 -6.56 -9.13 -18.24
N LEU A 51 -5.67 -9.98 -17.71
CA LEU A 51 -4.23 -9.73 -17.65
C LEU A 51 -3.61 -9.60 -19.05
N ASP A 52 -3.92 -10.56 -19.93
CA ASP A 52 -3.42 -10.62 -21.31
C ASP A 52 -3.89 -9.40 -22.13
N SER A 53 -5.08 -8.87 -21.84
CA SER A 53 -5.61 -7.68 -22.51
C SER A 53 -4.91 -6.36 -22.13
N GLN A 54 -4.09 -6.36 -21.08
CA GLN A 54 -3.40 -5.18 -20.54
C GLN A 54 -4.32 -4.01 -20.15
N ILE A 55 -5.63 -4.23 -20.04
CA ILE A 55 -6.59 -3.18 -19.69
C ILE A 55 -6.28 -2.52 -18.33
N CYS A 56 -5.62 -3.25 -17.42
CA CYS A 56 -5.22 -2.73 -16.12
C CYS A 56 -4.25 -1.54 -16.24
N LEU A 57 -3.43 -1.45 -17.31
CA LEU A 57 -2.55 -0.30 -17.54
C LEU A 57 -3.33 1.00 -17.70
N PHE A 58 -4.55 0.94 -18.27
CA PHE A 58 -5.43 2.10 -18.41
C PHE A 58 -6.01 2.58 -17.07
N LEU A 59 -5.84 1.83 -15.99
CA LEU A 59 -6.25 2.27 -14.66
C LEU A 59 -5.16 3.09 -13.95
N TYR A 60 -3.91 3.05 -14.42
CA TYR A 60 -2.78 3.65 -13.71
C TYR A 60 -2.81 5.19 -13.72
N PRO A 61 -3.26 5.86 -14.80
CA PRO A 61 -3.47 7.31 -14.76
C PRO A 61 -4.43 7.74 -13.64
N LEU A 62 -5.44 6.93 -13.33
CA LEU A 62 -6.40 7.22 -12.25
C LEU A 62 -5.75 7.15 -10.87
N LEU A 63 -4.75 6.27 -10.70
CA LEU A 63 -3.98 6.16 -9.46
C LEU A 63 -3.05 7.37 -9.26
N ARG A 64 -2.50 7.92 -10.35
CA ARG A 64 -1.60 9.09 -10.37
C ARG A 64 -2.33 10.43 -10.26
N ALA A 65 -3.65 10.47 -10.39
CA ALA A 65 -4.44 11.69 -10.31
C ALA A 65 -4.14 12.45 -9.00
N PRO A 66 -4.22 13.80 -8.95
CA PRO A 66 -3.94 14.59 -7.76
C PRO A 66 -4.89 14.25 -6.60
N PRO A 67 -4.47 14.44 -5.33
CA PRO A 67 -5.31 14.14 -4.18
C PRO A 67 -6.56 15.02 -4.15
N ASN A 68 -7.72 14.38 -4.03
CA ASN A 68 -9.00 14.96 -3.63
C ASN A 68 -9.97 13.82 -3.31
N GLU A 69 -11.07 14.13 -2.63
CA GLU A 69 -12.07 13.15 -2.17
C GLU A 69 -12.56 12.21 -3.30
N ARG A 70 -12.81 12.74 -4.50
CA ARG A 70 -13.35 11.96 -5.63
C ARG A 70 -12.29 11.03 -6.23
N ASN A 71 -11.07 11.53 -6.38
CA ASN A 71 -9.94 10.75 -6.86
C ASN A 71 -9.57 9.66 -5.86
N ASP A 72 -9.75 9.88 -4.56
CA ASP A 72 -9.52 8.85 -3.53
C ASP A 72 -10.54 7.70 -3.62
N VAL A 73 -11.81 7.97 -3.93
CA VAL A 73 -12.80 6.92 -4.20
C VAL A 73 -12.43 6.11 -5.44
N ILE A 74 -11.97 6.78 -6.50
CA ILE A 74 -11.54 6.09 -7.73
C ILE A 74 -10.28 5.26 -7.45
N ARG A 75 -9.28 5.82 -6.77
CA ARG A 75 -8.06 5.10 -6.35
C ARG A 75 -8.41 3.87 -5.53
N LEU A 76 -9.33 4.00 -4.58
CA LEU A 76 -9.82 2.89 -3.77
C LEU A 76 -10.38 1.76 -4.65
N THR A 77 -11.21 2.13 -5.63
CA THR A 77 -11.85 1.15 -6.53
C THR A 77 -10.83 0.46 -7.41
N VAL A 78 -9.87 1.22 -7.98
CA VAL A 78 -8.77 0.64 -8.79
C VAL A 78 -7.88 -0.27 -7.95
N LEU A 79 -7.44 0.16 -6.76
CA LEU A 79 -6.64 -0.67 -5.87
C LEU A 79 -7.40 -1.94 -5.44
N GLY A 80 -8.74 -1.89 -5.37
CA GLY A 80 -9.59 -3.06 -5.20
C GLY A 80 -9.45 -4.06 -6.36
N VAL A 81 -9.43 -3.60 -7.62
CA VAL A 81 -9.16 -4.46 -8.80
C VAL A 81 -7.79 -5.11 -8.69
N ILE A 82 -6.75 -4.33 -8.37
CA ILE A 82 -5.37 -4.85 -8.22
C ILE A 82 -5.28 -5.86 -7.07
N GLY A 83 -5.94 -5.58 -5.95
CA GLY A 83 -6.03 -6.50 -4.82
C GLY A 83 -6.74 -7.80 -5.17
N ALA A 84 -7.80 -7.75 -5.98
CA ALA A 84 -8.49 -8.94 -6.46
C ALA A 84 -7.60 -9.81 -7.36
N LEU A 85 -6.78 -9.20 -8.23
CA LEU A 85 -5.80 -9.92 -9.04
C LEU A 85 -4.75 -10.63 -8.19
N LEU A 86 -4.28 -10.00 -7.11
CA LEU A 86 -3.28 -10.54 -6.19
C LEU A 86 -3.83 -11.57 -5.19
N ARG A 87 -5.14 -11.82 -5.17
CA ARG A 87 -5.79 -12.68 -4.16
C ARG A 87 -5.23 -14.12 -4.16
N TYR A 88 -4.88 -14.65 -5.32
CA TYR A 88 -4.50 -16.06 -5.51
C TYR A 88 -2.99 -16.28 -5.62
N ASP A 89 -2.17 -15.27 -5.32
CA ASP A 89 -0.71 -15.36 -5.34
C ASP A 89 -0.13 -15.90 -6.66
N ASP A 90 -0.79 -15.58 -7.78
CA ASP A 90 -0.38 -15.98 -9.12
C ASP A 90 0.91 -15.26 -9.54
N GLN A 91 1.95 -16.04 -9.86
CA GLN A 91 3.25 -15.53 -10.29
C GLN A 91 3.18 -14.70 -11.58
N GLN A 92 2.26 -15.02 -12.50
CA GLN A 92 2.09 -14.25 -13.74
C GLN A 92 1.57 -12.85 -13.43
N VAL A 93 0.60 -12.73 -12.51
CA VAL A 93 0.08 -11.45 -12.05
C VAL A 93 1.16 -10.64 -11.35
N ILE A 94 1.92 -11.25 -10.45
CA ILE A 94 3.03 -10.58 -9.75
C ILE A 94 4.05 -10.04 -10.76
N SER A 95 4.48 -10.88 -11.72
CA SER A 95 5.46 -10.50 -12.74
C SER A 95 4.94 -9.34 -13.60
N TYR A 96 3.68 -9.40 -14.02
CA TYR A 96 3.02 -8.32 -14.75
C TYR A 96 3.05 -7.00 -13.96
N LEU A 97 2.62 -7.01 -12.70
CA LEU A 97 2.53 -5.81 -11.86
C LEU A 97 3.90 -5.19 -11.54
N LEU A 98 4.93 -6.02 -11.35
CA LEU A 98 6.30 -5.54 -11.14
C LEU A 98 6.88 -4.89 -12.40
N ASN A 99 6.57 -5.45 -13.58
CA ASN A 99 7.04 -4.93 -14.87
C ASN A 99 6.27 -3.69 -15.36
N SER A 100 5.10 -3.40 -14.78
CA SER A 100 4.25 -2.29 -15.19
C SER A 100 4.31 -1.06 -14.29
N GLU A 101 5.25 -0.99 -13.33
CA GLU A 101 5.38 0.10 -12.34
C GLU A 101 4.27 0.16 -11.27
N MET A 102 3.55 -0.94 -10.99
CA MET A 102 2.57 -0.95 -9.87
C MET A 102 3.25 -0.71 -8.52
N PHE A 103 4.46 -1.26 -8.33
CA PHE A 103 5.17 -1.16 -7.06
C PHE A 103 5.54 0.30 -6.72
N PRO A 104 6.28 1.06 -7.55
CA PRO A 104 6.58 2.47 -7.27
C PRO A 104 5.33 3.31 -7.09
N LEU A 105 4.31 3.08 -7.93
CA LEU A 105 3.06 3.81 -7.87
C LEU A 105 2.30 3.61 -6.54
N CYS A 106 2.33 2.40 -5.97
CA CYS A 106 1.78 2.18 -4.64
C CYS A 106 2.58 2.88 -3.54
N LEU A 107 3.90 2.95 -3.67
CA LEU A 107 4.74 3.71 -2.74
C LEU A 107 4.39 5.21 -2.76
N ASP A 108 4.17 5.78 -3.94
CA ASP A 108 3.76 7.19 -4.08
C ASP A 108 2.42 7.45 -3.35
N ILE A 109 1.45 6.55 -3.50
CA ILE A 109 0.15 6.65 -2.79
C ILE A 109 0.35 6.56 -1.27
N MET A 110 1.21 5.66 -0.80
CA MET A 110 1.53 5.51 0.63
C MET A 110 2.21 6.77 1.19
N GLU A 111 3.14 7.37 0.45
CA GLU A 111 3.89 8.57 0.85
C GLU A 111 3.06 9.86 0.72
N ALA A 112 2.04 9.90 -0.13
CA ALA A 112 1.23 11.10 -0.39
C ALA A 112 0.82 11.81 0.93
N PRO A 113 0.92 13.15 1.03
CA PRO A 113 0.47 13.87 2.22
C PRO A 113 -1.04 13.61 2.44
N MET A 114 -1.47 13.60 3.71
CA MET A 114 -2.90 13.60 3.99
C MET A 114 -3.33 15.05 4.10
N ASP A 115 -4.36 15.46 3.37
CA ASP A 115 -4.95 16.78 3.52
C ASP A 115 -5.66 16.84 4.88
N THR A 116 -4.98 17.39 5.88
CA THR A 116 -5.51 17.61 7.24
C THR A 116 -6.44 18.81 7.32
N SER A 117 -6.78 19.44 6.19
CA SER A 117 -7.59 20.65 6.12
C SER A 117 -9.10 20.40 6.19
N SER A 118 -9.57 19.19 5.91
CA SER A 118 -10.98 18.81 6.06
C SER A 118 -11.19 18.14 7.41
N ASN A 119 -12.08 18.71 8.24
CA ASN A 119 -12.54 18.17 9.54
C ASN A 119 -13.28 16.81 9.46
N GLU A 120 -13.11 16.07 8.36
CA GLU A 120 -13.77 14.79 8.12
C GLU A 120 -12.80 13.63 8.32
N GLN A 121 -13.35 12.50 8.75
CA GLN A 121 -12.64 11.25 9.01
C GLN A 121 -11.49 11.01 8.04
N GLN A 122 -10.29 10.89 8.61
CA GLN A 122 -9.07 10.57 7.91
C GLN A 122 -9.23 9.28 7.10
N ASN A 123 -9.55 9.40 5.80
CA ASN A 123 -9.69 8.26 4.92
C ASN A 123 -8.32 7.78 4.45
N ASP A 124 -7.68 6.98 5.31
CA ASP A 124 -6.39 6.36 5.03
C ASP A 124 -6.49 5.12 4.14
N LEU A 125 -7.70 4.77 3.70
CA LEU A 125 -7.98 3.51 3.04
C LEU A 125 -7.24 3.30 1.71
N PRO A 126 -7.06 4.32 0.83
CA PRO A 126 -6.20 4.18 -0.35
C PRO A 126 -4.76 3.80 0.02
N LYS A 127 -4.22 4.35 1.10
CA LYS A 127 -2.86 4.01 1.58
C LYS A 127 -2.80 2.61 2.15
N VAL A 128 -3.82 2.21 2.91
CA VAL A 128 -3.94 0.84 3.44
C VAL A 128 -3.96 -0.17 2.30
N LEU A 129 -4.75 0.08 1.24
CA LEU A 129 -4.79 -0.81 0.08
C LEU A 129 -3.49 -0.79 -0.73
N ALA A 130 -2.85 0.36 -0.91
CA ALA A 130 -1.54 0.44 -1.55
C ALA A 130 -0.47 -0.34 -0.76
N ALA A 131 -0.46 -0.20 0.57
CA ALA A 131 0.41 -0.98 1.45
C ALA A 131 0.10 -2.48 1.40
N TYR A 132 -1.18 -2.86 1.27
CA TYR A 132 -1.58 -4.26 1.02
C TYR A 132 -1.00 -4.80 -0.29
N VAL A 133 -1.09 -4.03 -1.38
CA VAL A 133 -0.53 -4.41 -2.69
C VAL A 133 0.98 -4.58 -2.60
N VAL A 134 1.71 -3.60 -2.02
CA VAL A 134 3.16 -3.69 -1.80
C VAL A 134 3.53 -4.91 -0.98
N HIS A 135 2.81 -5.16 0.12
CA HIS A 135 3.02 -6.34 0.96
C HIS A 135 2.83 -7.65 0.18
N LYS A 136 1.76 -7.77 -0.64
CA LYS A 136 1.51 -8.96 -1.45
C LYS A 136 2.60 -9.17 -2.50
N LEU A 137 3.08 -8.10 -3.15
CA LEU A 137 4.21 -8.19 -4.07
C LEU A 137 5.49 -8.68 -3.35
N LEU A 138 5.82 -8.09 -2.20
CA LEU A 138 7.00 -8.49 -1.39
C LEU A 138 6.92 -9.93 -0.86
N THR A 139 5.71 -10.44 -0.62
CA THR A 139 5.51 -11.81 -0.12
C THR A 139 6.07 -12.85 -1.11
N SER A 140 6.05 -12.54 -2.41
CA SER A 140 6.65 -13.39 -3.42
C SER A 140 8.18 -13.27 -3.46
N GLU A 141 8.87 -14.36 -3.82
CA GLU A 141 10.34 -14.33 -4.01
C GLU A 141 10.75 -13.37 -5.13
N HIS A 142 10.00 -13.33 -6.23
CA HIS A 142 10.29 -12.43 -7.34
C HIS A 142 10.14 -10.96 -6.95
N GLY A 143 9.11 -10.61 -6.17
CA GLY A 143 8.90 -9.26 -5.66
C GLY A 143 9.92 -8.85 -4.59
N LEU A 144 10.33 -9.75 -3.70
CA LEU A 144 11.43 -9.48 -2.77
C LEU A 144 12.74 -9.23 -3.52
N ALA A 145 13.06 -10.10 -4.49
CA ALA A 145 14.25 -9.92 -5.34
C ALA A 145 14.20 -8.58 -6.09
N TYR A 146 13.04 -8.20 -6.66
CA TYR A 146 12.85 -6.92 -7.32
C TYR A 146 13.11 -5.72 -6.39
N ALA A 147 12.57 -5.77 -5.17
CA ALA A 147 12.70 -4.72 -4.16
C ALA A 147 14.13 -4.55 -3.66
N CYS A 148 14.86 -5.66 -3.52
CA CYS A 148 16.23 -5.69 -3.01
C CYS A 148 17.30 -5.68 -4.11
N HIS A 149 16.91 -5.64 -5.39
CA HIS A 149 17.84 -5.72 -6.53
C HIS A 149 18.86 -4.58 -6.56
N HIS A 150 18.45 -3.37 -6.17
CA HIS A 150 19.32 -2.20 -6.12
C HIS A 150 19.16 -1.50 -4.76
N PRO A 151 20.24 -1.00 -4.14
CA PRO A 151 20.17 -0.30 -2.86
C PRO A 151 19.15 0.84 -2.88
N ASP A 152 19.12 1.64 -3.96
CA ASP A 152 18.19 2.76 -4.09
C ASP A 152 16.72 2.35 -4.00
N ARG A 153 16.35 1.17 -4.55
CA ARG A 153 14.98 0.66 -4.47
C ARG A 153 14.63 0.31 -3.04
N PHE A 154 15.49 -0.43 -2.36
CA PHE A 154 15.28 -0.78 -0.96
C PHE A 154 15.23 0.47 -0.07
N THR A 155 16.13 1.42 -0.25
CA THR A 155 16.15 2.67 0.52
C THR A 155 14.87 3.48 0.29
N ALA A 156 14.39 3.57 -0.95
CA ALA A 156 13.11 4.22 -1.24
C ALA A 156 11.94 3.53 -0.51
N ILE A 157 11.87 2.20 -0.55
CA ILE A 157 10.85 1.43 0.16
C ILE A 157 10.92 1.69 1.67
N ALA A 158 12.10 1.57 2.26
CA ALA A 158 12.30 1.77 3.70
C ALA A 158 11.91 3.20 4.13
N LYS A 159 12.25 4.22 3.33
CA LYS A 159 11.87 5.61 3.58
C LYS A 159 10.34 5.80 3.59
N VAL A 160 9.63 5.20 2.64
CA VAL A 160 8.16 5.30 2.58
C VAL A 160 7.52 4.57 3.75
N LEU A 161 7.98 3.35 4.07
CA LEU A 161 7.51 2.61 5.24
C LEU A 161 7.76 3.37 6.54
N HIS A 162 8.93 4.00 6.69
CA HIS A 162 9.27 4.83 7.83
C HIS A 162 8.31 6.01 7.93
N THR A 163 8.10 6.71 6.82
CA THR A 163 7.17 7.85 6.73
C THR A 163 5.75 7.46 7.13
N CYS A 164 5.27 6.27 6.74
CA CYS A 164 3.94 5.80 7.15
C CYS A 164 3.77 5.63 8.66
N VAL A 165 4.85 5.30 9.38
CA VAL A 165 4.84 5.04 10.82
C VAL A 165 5.07 6.33 11.63
N SER A 166 6.07 7.11 11.26
CA SER A 166 6.50 8.28 12.04
C SER A 166 5.66 9.54 11.78
N ARG A 167 4.74 9.51 10.82
CA ARG A 167 3.90 10.67 10.51
C ARG A 167 2.99 11.06 11.68
N LYS A 168 2.95 12.36 11.96
CA LYS A 168 2.15 12.99 13.00
C LYS A 168 1.19 14.04 12.40
N ASP A 169 0.07 14.28 13.06
CA ASP A 169 -0.83 15.39 12.76
C ASP A 169 -0.30 16.72 13.34
N ALA A 170 -1.03 17.81 13.09
CA ALA A 170 -0.72 19.14 13.63
C ALA A 170 -0.72 19.19 15.17
N LYS A 171 -1.30 18.20 15.85
CA LYS A 171 -1.33 18.07 17.32
C LYS A 171 -0.22 17.16 17.85
N GLY A 172 0.68 16.68 16.99
CA GLY A 172 1.79 15.81 17.36
C GLY A 172 1.39 14.34 17.61
N LYS A 173 0.14 13.94 17.30
CA LYS A 173 -0.33 12.56 17.44
C LYS A 173 0.03 11.75 16.19
N HIS A 174 0.47 10.51 16.39
CA HIS A 174 0.70 9.59 15.27
C HIS A 174 -0.61 9.28 14.54
N ILE A 175 -0.57 9.41 13.21
CA ILE A 175 -1.75 9.18 12.34
C ILE A 175 -1.72 7.84 11.61
N CYS A 176 -0.74 6.99 11.90
CA CYS A 176 -0.69 5.65 11.35
C CYS A 176 -1.87 4.83 11.92
N SER A 177 -2.75 4.32 11.08
CA SER A 177 -3.83 3.43 11.54
C SER A 177 -3.32 2.02 11.80
N SER A 178 -4.04 1.25 12.63
CA SER A 178 -3.73 -0.16 12.89
C SER A 178 -3.66 -1.01 11.60
N ARG A 179 -4.52 -0.72 10.60
CA ARG A 179 -4.52 -1.44 9.32
C ARG A 179 -3.29 -1.13 8.47
N LEU A 180 -2.89 0.15 8.42
CA LEU A 180 -1.67 0.56 7.71
C LEU A 180 -0.44 -0.02 8.41
N LEU A 181 -0.38 0.10 9.74
CA LEU A 181 0.70 -0.44 10.57
C LEU A 181 0.89 -1.94 10.35
N ARG A 182 -0.20 -2.70 10.23
CA ARG A 182 -0.16 -4.13 9.93
C ARG A 182 0.57 -4.45 8.64
N HIS A 183 0.25 -3.75 7.55
CA HIS A 183 0.94 -3.97 6.28
C HIS A 183 2.38 -3.48 6.32
N THR A 184 2.65 -2.35 6.97
CA THR A 184 4.01 -1.81 7.12
C THR A 184 4.94 -2.77 7.88
N ILE A 185 4.50 -3.32 9.02
CA ILE A 185 5.29 -4.29 9.79
C ILE A 185 5.55 -5.55 8.97
N ARG A 186 4.56 -6.05 8.22
CA ARG A 186 4.75 -7.23 7.36
C ARG A 186 5.69 -6.97 6.19
N CYS A 187 5.67 -5.76 5.59
CA CYS A 187 6.65 -5.37 4.59
C CYS A 187 8.07 -5.39 5.18
N TYR A 188 8.29 -4.78 6.35
CA TYR A 188 9.59 -4.83 7.01
C TYR A 188 10.04 -6.25 7.35
N LEU A 189 9.12 -7.07 7.89
CA LEU A 189 9.41 -8.48 8.21
C LEU A 189 9.86 -9.26 6.98
N ARG A 190 9.23 -9.01 5.83
CA ARG A 190 9.57 -9.66 4.58
C ARG A 190 10.89 -9.14 3.98
N LEU A 191 11.17 -7.84 4.10
CA LEU A 191 12.47 -7.29 3.72
C LEU A 191 13.61 -7.86 4.57
N ALA A 192 13.36 -8.16 5.85
CA ALA A 192 14.32 -8.78 6.75
C ALA A 192 14.70 -10.23 6.36
N ASP A 193 13.96 -10.88 5.46
CA ASP A 193 14.33 -12.18 4.92
C ASP A 193 15.48 -12.09 3.92
N ASN A 194 15.73 -10.92 3.34
CA ASN A 194 16.84 -10.76 2.41
C ASN A 194 18.17 -10.56 3.19
N PRO A 195 19.18 -11.41 2.99
CA PRO A 195 20.42 -11.38 3.77
C PRO A 195 21.27 -10.12 3.53
N GLN A 196 21.14 -9.46 2.38
CA GLN A 196 21.85 -8.20 2.09
C GLN A 196 21.20 -7.01 2.80
N VAL A 197 19.90 -7.10 3.08
CA VAL A 197 19.06 -6.01 3.58
C VAL A 197 18.88 -6.08 5.09
N SER A 198 18.74 -7.29 5.64
CA SER A 198 18.61 -7.58 7.06
C SER A 198 19.60 -6.81 7.97
N PRO A 199 20.92 -6.73 7.68
CA PRO A 199 21.86 -6.00 8.53
C PRO A 199 21.70 -4.47 8.49
N LEU A 200 21.09 -3.92 7.44
CA LEU A 200 20.88 -2.47 7.27
C LEU A 200 19.57 -2.00 7.95
N LEU A 201 18.59 -2.91 8.04
CA LEU A 201 17.24 -2.66 8.58
C LEU A 201 17.21 -2.03 9.98
N PRO A 202 18.02 -2.45 10.98
CA PRO A 202 18.02 -1.86 12.32
C PRO A 202 18.17 -0.34 12.32
N SER A 203 19.03 0.17 11.45
CA SER A 203 19.34 1.60 11.34
C SER A 203 18.23 2.42 10.67
N MET A 204 17.33 1.76 9.93
CA MET A 204 16.25 2.40 9.17
C MET A 204 14.87 2.19 9.78
N LEU A 205 14.74 1.25 10.73
CA LEU A 205 13.50 1.01 11.45
C LEU A 205 13.11 2.25 12.28
N PRO A 206 11.86 2.73 12.17
CA PRO A 206 11.34 3.79 13.03
C PRO A 206 11.45 3.45 14.51
N GLU A 207 11.84 4.43 15.33
CA GLU A 207 11.89 4.27 16.80
C GLU A 207 10.51 3.94 17.38
N GLU A 208 9.44 4.38 16.71
CA GLU A 208 8.05 4.08 17.10
C GLU A 208 7.70 2.58 17.04
N LEU A 209 8.44 1.78 16.27
CA LEU A 209 8.30 0.32 16.25
C LEU A 209 9.12 -0.37 17.34
N LYS A 210 10.02 0.35 18.01
CA LYS A 210 10.93 -0.17 19.05
C LYS A 210 10.52 0.26 20.46
N ASN A 211 9.51 1.12 20.58
CA ASN A 211 9.03 1.68 21.82
C ASN A 211 7.52 1.38 22.02
N SER A 212 6.89 2.05 22.99
CA SER A 212 5.48 1.84 23.33
C SER A 212 4.49 2.70 22.52
N THR A 213 4.90 3.38 21.44
CA THR A 213 4.05 4.30 20.67
C THR A 213 2.76 3.64 20.18
N PHE A 214 2.81 2.40 19.69
CA PHE A 214 1.65 1.68 19.16
C PHE A 214 1.10 0.60 20.09
N LYS A 215 1.38 0.68 21.40
CA LYS A 215 1.01 -0.36 22.37
C LYS A 215 -0.46 -0.75 22.30
N GLU A 216 -1.38 0.22 22.21
CA GLU A 216 -2.83 -0.04 22.10
C GLU A 216 -3.21 -0.87 20.86
N PHE A 217 -2.55 -0.64 19.72
CA PHE A 217 -2.78 -1.43 18.50
C PHE A 217 -2.18 -2.84 18.61
N LEU A 218 -1.08 -3.00 19.33
CA LEU A 218 -0.40 -4.29 19.51
C LEU A 218 -1.13 -5.18 20.54
N GLU A 219 -1.72 -4.58 21.58
CA GLU A 219 -2.52 -5.31 22.58
C GLU A 219 -3.83 -5.83 21.99
N SER A 220 -4.41 -5.11 21.01
CA SER A 220 -5.65 -5.52 20.32
C SER A 220 -5.45 -6.53 19.17
N ASP A 221 -4.23 -6.69 18.66
CA ASP A 221 -3.91 -7.61 17.56
C ASP A 221 -2.65 -8.44 17.87
N ALA A 222 -2.88 -9.63 18.44
CA ALA A 222 -1.80 -10.56 18.81
C ALA A 222 -0.95 -11.01 17.60
N ALA A 223 -1.56 -11.15 16.42
CA ALA A 223 -0.82 -11.55 15.22
C ALA A 223 0.12 -10.43 14.75
N LEU A 224 -0.31 -9.18 14.85
CA LEU A 224 0.53 -8.02 14.58
C LEU A 224 1.69 -7.92 15.57
N LYS A 225 1.42 -8.08 16.87
CA LYS A 225 2.45 -8.11 17.92
C LYS A 225 3.50 -9.19 17.64
N ASN A 226 3.07 -10.41 17.31
CA ASN A 226 3.99 -11.50 16.98
C ASN A 226 4.85 -11.18 15.75
N SER A 227 4.26 -10.56 14.72
CA SER A 227 4.99 -10.15 13.51
C SER A 227 6.07 -9.11 13.83
N LEU A 228 5.76 -8.14 14.72
CA LEU A 228 6.71 -7.13 15.16
C LEU A 228 7.84 -7.74 15.99
N LEU A 229 7.54 -8.62 16.93
CA LEU A 229 8.56 -9.31 17.73
C LEU A 229 9.47 -10.16 16.85
N GLN A 230 8.91 -10.89 15.88
CA GLN A 230 9.69 -11.67 14.92
C GLN A 230 10.62 -10.78 14.09
N LEU A 231 10.14 -9.61 13.64
CA LEU A 231 10.95 -8.62 12.93
C LEU A 231 12.13 -8.18 13.80
N LEU A 232 11.87 -7.74 15.03
CA LEU A 232 12.91 -7.24 15.94
C LEU A 232 13.95 -8.31 16.28
N VAL A 233 13.54 -9.58 16.41
CA VAL A 233 14.46 -10.71 16.58
C VAL A 233 15.31 -10.93 15.33
N LYS A 234 14.72 -10.91 14.13
CA LYS A 234 15.44 -11.12 12.87
C LYS A 234 16.50 -10.05 12.61
N VAL A 235 16.21 -8.81 12.97
CA VAL A 235 17.14 -7.70 12.77
C VAL A 235 18.16 -7.57 13.91
N GLY A 236 18.09 -8.43 14.93
CA GLY A 236 18.99 -8.39 16.09
C GLY A 236 18.82 -7.14 16.97
N ASP A 237 17.66 -6.50 16.92
CA ASP A 237 17.40 -5.25 17.65
C ASP A 237 16.91 -5.54 19.09
N MET A 238 17.44 -4.79 20.05
CA MET A 238 17.06 -4.89 21.47
C MET A 238 15.64 -4.37 21.77
N GLY A 239 14.95 -3.77 20.79
CA GLY A 239 13.57 -3.30 20.89
C GLY A 239 12.59 -4.40 21.33
N ALA A 240 12.84 -5.66 20.96
CA ALA A 240 12.01 -6.79 21.41
C ALA A 240 12.01 -6.90 22.95
N ARG A 241 13.16 -6.69 23.59
CA ARG A 241 13.28 -6.70 25.06
C ARG A 241 12.55 -5.51 25.68
N ARG A 242 12.71 -4.30 25.12
CA ARG A 242 12.04 -3.08 25.62
C ARG A 242 10.52 -3.19 25.61
N ILE A 243 9.95 -3.75 24.54
CA ILE A 243 8.49 -3.97 24.43
C ILE A 243 8.03 -4.94 25.52
N VAL A 244 8.72 -6.08 25.68
CA VAL A 244 8.38 -7.10 26.69
C VAL A 244 8.60 -6.60 28.13
N GLU A 245 9.64 -5.82 28.39
CA GLU A 245 9.93 -5.23 29.72
C GLU A 245 8.90 -4.17 30.10
N SER A 246 8.40 -3.37 29.14
CA SER A 246 7.30 -2.42 29.37
C SER A 246 5.98 -3.08 29.80
N GLU A 247 5.85 -4.39 29.60
CA GLU A 247 4.70 -5.19 30.05
C GLU A 247 4.91 -5.75 31.45
N ARG A 248 6.16 -6.03 31.85
CA ARG A 248 6.51 -6.53 33.18
C ARG A 248 6.57 -5.44 34.26
N ALA A 249 6.66 -4.18 33.85
CA ALA A 249 6.64 -3.02 34.74
C ALA A 249 5.22 -2.55 35.13
N LYS A 250 4.18 -3.30 34.74
CA LYS A 250 2.79 -3.15 35.19
C LYS A 250 2.45 -4.29 36.16
#